data_AF-A0A512NQT9-F1
#
_entry.id   AF-A0A512NQT9-F1
#
_cell.length_a   1.000
_cell.length_b   1.000
_cell.length_c   1.000
_cell.angle_alpha   90.00
_cell.angle_beta   90.00
_cell.angle_gamma   90.00
#
_symmetry.space_group_name_H-M   'P 1'
#
loop_
_entity.id
_entity.type
_entity.pdbx_description
1 polymer ?
#
loop_
_entity_poly.entity_id
_entity_poly.type
_entity_poly.pdbx_seq_one_letter_code
_entity_poly.pdbx_strand_id
1 'polypeptide(L)' 'MELRAMLGAPTSEEDRPPGKRWRYQEGQCTLDVQLYPDVRTKQFGVLAYEVKSDDNTDEGRRVCMAQLQSRAQTRQ' A
#
# COMPACT_ATOMS: atom_id res chain seq x y z
N MET A 1 9.32 -8.52 -1.32
CA MET A 1 8.41 -7.85 -2.28
C MET A 1 8.76 -6.38 -2.31
N GLU A 2 8.97 -5.79 -3.49
CA GLU A 2 9.48 -4.43 -3.68
C GLU A 2 8.69 -3.36 -2.91
N LEU A 3 7.36 -3.46 -2.90
CA LEU A 3 6.50 -2.52 -2.16
C LEU A 3 6.78 -2.48 -0.64
N ARG A 4 7.13 -3.62 -0.02
CA ARG A 4 7.50 -3.62 1.41
C ARG A 4 8.84 -2.96 1.65
N ALA A 5 9.77 -3.05 0.69
CA ALA A 5 11.03 -2.34 0.79
C ALA A 5 10.82 -0.82 0.69
N MET A 6 9.85 -0.38 -0.13
CA MET A 6 9.55 1.04 -0.32
C MET A 6 8.71 1.66 0.82
N LEU A 7 7.73 0.93 1.36
CA LEU A 7 6.71 1.47 2.27
C LEU A 7 6.69 0.82 3.67
N GLY A 8 7.64 -0.09 3.92
CA GLY A 8 7.70 -0.89 5.13
C GLY A 8 6.58 -1.94 5.20
N ALA A 9 6.32 -2.42 6.42
CA ALA A 9 5.18 -3.31 6.65
C ALA A 9 3.85 -2.55 6.46
N PRO A 10 2.83 -3.19 5.87
CA PRO A 10 1.48 -2.62 5.85
C PRO A 10 0.94 -2.49 7.28
N THR A 11 0.04 -1.53 7.48
CA THR A 11 -0.69 -1.38 8.75
C THR A 11 -1.62 -2.56 8.99
N SER A 12 -2.22 -3.11 7.94
CA SER A 12 -3.00 -4.34 8.03
C SER A 12 -2.91 -5.18 6.76
N GLU A 13 -3.05 -6.49 6.94
CA GLU A 13 -3.12 -7.48 5.86
C GLU A 13 -4.42 -8.26 5.99
N GLU A 14 -5.17 -8.36 4.90
CA GLU A 14 -6.43 -9.09 4.83
C GLU A 14 -6.35 -10.14 3.73
N ASP A 15 -6.64 -11.39 4.07
CA ASP A 15 -6.81 -12.46 3.09
C ASP A 15 -8.13 -12.27 2.33
N ARG A 16 -8.04 -12.13 1.01
CA ARG A 16 -9.20 -11.98 0.12
C ARG A 16 -9.02 -12.88 -1.10
N PRO A 17 -9.31 -14.19 -0.99
CA PRO A 17 -9.11 -15.14 -2.07
C PRO A 17 -9.71 -14.65 -3.40
N PRO A 18 -8.99 -14.79 -4.53
CA PRO A 18 -7.70 -15.50 -4.66
C PRO A 18 -6.47 -14.66 -4.27
N GLY A 19 -6.67 -13.42 -3.80
CA GLY A 19 -5.63 -12.46 -3.49
C GLY A 19 -5.48 -12.10 -2.01
N LYS A 20 -4.86 -10.94 -1.78
CA LYS A 20 -4.77 -10.26 -0.48
C LYS A 20 -5.04 -8.78 -0.65
N ARG A 21 -5.46 -8.11 0.42
CA ARG A 21 -5.46 -6.65 0.50
C ARG A 21 -4.48 -6.21 1.57
N TRP A 22 -3.53 -5.36 1.19
CA TRP A 22 -2.67 -4.67 2.15
C TRP A 22 -3.12 -3.24 2.27
N ARG A 23 -3.18 -2.74 3.51
CA ARG A 23 -3.48 -1.34 3.80
C ARG A 23 -2.29 -0.71 4.49
N TYR A 24 -1.86 0.43 3.96
CA TYR A 24 -0.90 1.32 4.59
C TYR A 24 -1.65 2.55 5.06
N GLN A 25 -1.47 2.93 6.32
CA GLN A 25 -2.18 4.06 6.92
C GLN A 25 -1.24 4.86 7.82
N GLU A 26 -1.33 6.18 7.68
CA GLU A 26 -0.65 7.18 8.53
C GLU A 26 -1.54 8.43 8.58
N GLY A 27 -2.08 8.75 9.77
CA GLY A 27 -3.06 9.84 9.90
C GLY A 27 -4.28 9.63 8.97
N GLN A 28 -4.61 10.67 8.18
CA GLN A 28 -5.68 10.63 7.18
C GLN A 28 -5.23 10.04 5.83
N CYS A 29 -3.95 9.68 5.69
CA CYS A 29 -3.44 9.10 4.47
C CYS A 29 -3.61 7.57 4.48
N THR A 30 -4.26 7.04 3.44
CA THR A 30 -4.42 5.60 3.24
C THR A 30 -4.00 5.18 1.84
N LEU A 31 -3.24 4.09 1.74
CA LEU A 31 -2.99 3.36 0.50
C LEU A 31 -3.56 1.95 0.65
N ASP A 32 -4.58 1.65 -0.14
CA ASP A 32 -5.12 0.30 -0.31
C ASP A 32 -4.44 -0.37 -1.51
N VAL A 33 -3.88 -1.55 -1.30
CA VAL A 33 -3.19 -2.34 -2.35
C VAL A 33 -3.83 -3.69 -2.47
N GLN A 34 -4.31 -4.01 -3.67
CA GLN A 34 -4.85 -5.32 -4.01
C GLN A 34 -3.75 -6.17 -4.64
N LEU A 35 -3.44 -7.29 -4.01
CA LEU A 35 -2.43 -8.24 -4.44
C LEU A 35 -3.08 -9.48 -5.01
N TYR A 36 -2.54 -9.98 -6.11
CA TYR A 36 -2.99 -11.22 -6.74
C TYR A 36 -1.80 -12.15 -6.98
N PRO A 37 -1.98 -13.47 -6.83
CA PRO A 37 -0.94 -14.43 -7.10
C PRO A 37 -0.77 -14.59 -8.61
N ASP A 38 0.46 -14.47 -9.09
CA ASP A 38 0.83 -14.99 -10.41
C ASP A 38 0.78 -16.52 -10.35
N VAL A 39 -0.05 -17.12 -11.21
CA VAL A 39 -0.36 -18.56 -11.17
C VAL A 39 0.89 -19.41 -11.45
N ARG A 40 1.82 -18.91 -12.27
CA ARG A 40 3.01 -19.67 -12.69
C ARG A 40 4.08 -19.67 -11.60
N THR A 41 4.36 -18.49 -11.05
CA THR A 41 5.44 -18.26 -10.09
C THR A 41 5.00 -18.42 -8.64
N LYS A 42 3.69 -18.40 -8.38
CA LYS A 42 3.07 -18.38 -7.04
C LYS A 42 3.47 -17.16 -6.20
N GLN A 43 4.00 -16.12 -6.83
CA GLN A 43 4.35 -14.85 -6.18
C GLN A 43 3.20 -13.86 -6.28
N PHE A 44 2.99 -13.05 -5.24
CA PHE A 44 2.00 -11.99 -5.28
C PHE A 44 2.56 -10.75 -6.01
N GLY A 45 1.80 -10.26 -6.99
CA GLY A 45 2.00 -8.97 -7.64
C GLY A 45 0.89 -7.99 -7.27
N VAL A 46 1.14 -6.69 -7.50
CA VAL A 46 0.11 -5.65 -7.34
C VAL A 46 -0.81 -5.68 -8.55
N LEU A 47 -2.11 -5.91 -8.31
CA LEU A 47 -3.13 -5.80 -9.36
C LEU A 47 -3.66 -4.38 -9.46
N ALA A 48 -3.94 -3.75 -8.32
CA ALA A 48 -4.51 -2.41 -8.24
C ALA A 48 -4.10 -1.73 -6.94
N TYR A 49 -4.09 -0.41 -6.95
CA TYR A 49 -3.90 0.39 -5.74
C TYR A 49 -4.77 1.66 -5.78
N GLU A 50 -5.08 2.17 -4.59
CA GLU A 50 -5.84 3.40 -4.42
C GLU A 50 -5.22 4.23 -3.29
N VAL A 51 -4.94 5.50 -3.57
CA VAL A 51 -4.45 6.47 -2.57
C VAL A 51 -5.60 7.39 -2.18
N LYS A 52 -5.89 7.43 -0.87
CA LYS A 52 -6.90 8.30 -0.27
C LYS A 52 -6.20 9.34 0.60
N SER A 53 -6.44 10.61 0.28
CA SER A 53 -6.03 11.76 1.08
C SER A 53 -7.27 12.44 1.69
N ASP A 54 -7.03 13.38 2.59
CA ASP A 54 -8.09 14.15 3.26
C ASP A 54 -9.01 14.87 2.24
N ASP A 55 -8.40 15.55 1.26
CA ASP A 55 -9.09 16.34 0.23
C ASP A 55 -9.29 15.61 -1.11
N ASN A 56 -8.70 14.42 -1.26
CA ASN A 56 -8.65 13.61 -2.49
C ASN A 56 -8.24 14.38 -3.77
N THR A 57 -7.45 15.45 -3.63
CA THR A 57 -6.85 16.16 -4.77
C THR A 57 -5.60 15.43 -5.26
N ASP A 58 -5.12 15.76 -6.46
CA ASP A 58 -3.84 15.22 -6.95
C ASP A 58 -2.66 15.60 -6.06
N GLU A 59 -2.67 16.84 -5.52
CA GLU A 59 -1.67 17.30 -4.58
C GLU A 59 -1.75 16.52 -3.27
N GLY A 60 -2.96 16.39 -2.70
CA GLY A 60 -3.18 15.64 -1.47
C GLY A 60 -2.75 14.18 -1.59
N ARG A 61 -3.04 13.52 -2.72
CA ARG A 61 -2.56 12.15 -2.99
C ARG A 61 -1.03 12.07 -3.05
N ARG A 62 -0.36 13.06 -3.66
CA ARG A 62 1.11 13.09 -3.75
C ARG A 62 1.74 13.26 -2.37
N VAL A 63 1.23 14.19 -1.58
CA VAL A 63 1.66 14.41 -0.19
C VAL A 63 1.41 13.17 0.67
N CYS A 64 0.25 12.53 0.52
CA CYS A 64 -0.09 11.29 1.21
C CYS A 64 0.93 10.18 0.91
N MET A 65 1.27 9.94 -0.37
CA MET A 65 2.29 8.96 -0.70
C MET A 65 3.65 9.27 -0.07
N ALA A 66 4.06 10.54 -0.02
CA ALA A 66 5.30 10.95 0.64
C ALA A 66 5.27 10.68 2.16
N GLN A 67 4.13 10.90 2.82
CA GLN A 67 3.95 10.58 4.25
C GLN A 67 4.08 9.08 4.53
N LEU A 68 3.53 8.22 3.66
CA LEU A 68 3.66 6.77 3.82
C LEU A 68 5.11 6.30 3.62
N GLN A 69 5.84 6.92 2.68
CA GLN A 69 7.26 6.65 2.47
C GLN A 69 8.13 7.11 3.65
N SER A 70 7.88 8.30 4.20
CA SER A 70 8.64 8.79 5.35
C SER A 70 8.40 7.94 6.60
N ARG A 71 7.16 7.51 6.84
CA ARG A 71 6.81 6.55 7.89
C ARG A 71 7.64 5.27 7.82
N ALA A 72 7.87 4.76 6.61
CA ALA A 72 8.67 3.57 6.40
C ALA A 72 10.14 3.79 6.81
N GLN A 73 10.68 4.97 6.60
CA GLN A 73 12.06 5.32 6.98
C GLN A 73 12.21 5.48 8.49
N THR A 74 11.18 6.00 9.18
CA THR A 74 11.22 6.20 10.64
C THR A 74 11.00 4.93 11.44
N ARG A 75 10.30 3.93 10.88
CA ARG A 75 9.99 2.66 11.55
C ARG A 75 10.92 1.50 11.17
N GLN A 76 11.96 1.77 10.38
CA GLN A 76 13.07 0.84 10.12
C GLN A 76 14.06 0.85 11.28
#